data_AF-A0A9D9DMG6-F1
#
_entry.id   AF-A0A9D9DMG6-F1
#
_cell.length_a   1.000
_cell.length_b   1.000
_cell.length_c   1.000
_cell.angle_alpha   90.00
_cell.angle_beta   90.00
_cell.angle_gamma   90.00
#
_symmetry.space_group_name_H-M   'P 1'
#
loop_
_entity.id
_entity.type
_entity.pdbx_description
1 polymer ?
#
loop_
_entity_poly.entity_id
_entity_poly.type
_entity_poly.pdbx_seq_one_letter_code
_entity_poly.pdbx_strand_id
1 'polypeptide(L)'
;MINSTNFLLQKVNNIPTAKPPVTPPADNLLPVQQNDGNNILSLYLQNLSNINKPAVNSNTVNTQAAAQTEKVSDTAPVKHIVYRNNLRSMVQNNEAIILAILPRSFNAKDTNNNEYIDGNEQCGTFLNAIERLDEVKKDGFNALHLLPIHPPGKVKAMGTAGSVYSPLDLLEIDPMLVDKNDPRSPKEQCKAF
;
A
#
# COMPACT_ATOMS: atom_id res chain seq x y z
N MET A 1 7.30 -59.77 -5.38
CA MET A 1 6.25 -58.93 -5.98
C MET A 1 5.58 -58.16 -4.87
N ILE A 2 5.59 -56.83 -4.90
CA ILE A 2 4.86 -56.00 -3.93
C ILE A 2 3.62 -55.50 -4.66
N ASN A 3 2.43 -55.87 -4.19
CA ASN A 3 1.15 -55.37 -4.72
C ASN A 3 0.45 -54.50 -3.67
N SER A 4 0.21 -53.26 -4.07
CA SER A 4 -0.45 -52.16 -3.36
C SER A 4 -1.97 -52.26 -3.49
N THR A 5 -2.71 -52.05 -2.39
CA THR A 5 -4.18 -51.93 -2.42
C THR A 5 -4.62 -50.58 -1.83
N ASN A 6 -5.25 -49.75 -2.67
CA ASN A 6 -5.71 -48.39 -2.37
C ASN A 6 -7.03 -48.40 -1.59
N PHE A 7 -7.07 -47.70 -0.45
CA PHE A 7 -8.22 -47.57 0.46
C PHE A 7 -9.39 -46.72 -0.08
N LEU A 8 -9.26 -46.11 -1.25
CA LEU A 8 -10.25 -45.20 -1.83
C LEU A 8 -11.46 -45.91 -2.47
N LEU A 9 -11.35 -47.21 -2.80
CA LEU A 9 -12.46 -47.96 -3.42
C LEU A 9 -13.56 -48.38 -2.42
N GLN A 10 -13.29 -48.40 -1.11
CA GLN A 10 -14.27 -48.92 -0.13
C GLN A 10 -15.38 -47.94 0.22
N LYS A 11 -15.22 -46.64 -0.03
CA LYS A 11 -16.23 -45.62 0.37
C LYS A 11 -17.28 -45.31 -0.69
N VAL A 12 -17.14 -45.80 -1.93
CA VAL A 12 -18.08 -45.51 -3.02
C VAL A 12 -19.32 -46.43 -3.00
N ASN A 13 -19.27 -47.56 -2.28
CA ASN A 13 -20.32 -48.57 -2.32
C ASN A 13 -21.47 -48.41 -1.31
N ASN A 14 -21.50 -47.36 -0.48
CA ASN A 14 -22.55 -47.17 0.53
C ASN A 14 -23.40 -45.92 0.29
N ILE A 15 -24.17 -45.89 -0.80
CA ILE A 15 -25.31 -44.96 -0.95
C ILE A 15 -26.57 -45.76 -1.32
N PRO A 16 -27.65 -45.72 -0.51
CA PRO A 16 -28.90 -46.41 -0.80
C PRO A 16 -29.69 -45.72 -1.93
N THR A 17 -30.25 -46.53 -2.83
CA THR A 17 -31.07 -46.14 -3.99
C THR A 17 -32.56 -45.94 -3.63
N ALA A 18 -33.19 -44.85 -4.09
CA ALA A 18 -34.65 -44.69 -4.06
C ALA A 18 -35.24 -44.12 -5.38
N LYS A 19 -36.06 -44.97 -6.03
CA LYS A 19 -37.17 -44.87 -7.02
C LYS A 19 -37.30 -43.71 -8.07
N PRO A 20 -37.69 -44.00 -9.35
CA PRO A 20 -38.00 -43.01 -10.41
C PRO A 20 -39.54 -42.84 -10.65
N PRO A 21 -40.03 -42.11 -11.68
CA PRO A 21 -40.20 -40.65 -11.81
C PRO A 21 -41.68 -40.20 -12.04
N VAL A 22 -41.99 -38.91 -11.94
CA VAL A 22 -43.22 -38.29 -12.47
C VAL A 22 -42.84 -37.06 -13.32
N THR A 23 -43.35 -36.97 -14.56
CA THR A 23 -43.12 -35.91 -15.59
C THR A 23 -44.43 -35.18 -15.95
N PRO A 24 -44.46 -34.06 -16.72
CA PRO A 24 -43.62 -32.84 -16.81
C PRO A 24 -44.52 -31.54 -16.75
N PRO A 25 -44.02 -30.30 -16.97
CA PRO A 25 -43.95 -29.79 -18.35
C PRO A 25 -42.63 -29.08 -18.69
N ALA A 26 -42.32 -29.13 -19.98
CA ALA A 26 -41.25 -28.38 -20.62
C ALA A 26 -41.53 -26.88 -20.50
N ASP A 27 -40.55 -26.12 -20.04
CA ASP A 27 -40.14 -24.90 -20.73
C ASP A 27 -38.82 -24.37 -20.17
N ASN A 28 -38.02 -23.83 -21.08
CA ASN A 28 -36.75 -23.15 -20.89
C ASN A 28 -35.52 -24.04 -20.69
N LEU A 29 -35.17 -24.73 -21.78
CA LEU A 29 -33.76 -24.85 -22.16
C LEU A 29 -33.16 -23.43 -22.23
N LEU A 30 -32.30 -23.07 -21.27
CA LEU A 30 -31.40 -21.94 -21.41
C LEU A 30 -30.05 -22.44 -21.93
N PRO A 31 -29.41 -21.68 -22.83
CA PRO A 31 -28.38 -22.19 -23.71
C PRO A 31 -27.11 -22.57 -22.97
N VAL A 32 -26.51 -23.69 -23.36
CA VAL A 32 -25.09 -23.94 -23.16
C VAL A 32 -24.33 -22.89 -23.97
N GLN A 33 -23.81 -21.86 -23.31
CA GLN A 33 -22.74 -21.05 -23.89
C GLN A 33 -21.41 -21.77 -23.67
N GLN A 34 -20.84 -22.24 -24.78
CA GLN A 34 -19.42 -22.52 -24.90
C GLN A 34 -18.64 -21.19 -24.98
N ASN A 35 -17.35 -21.27 -24.61
CA ASN A 35 -16.30 -20.22 -24.59
C ASN A 35 -16.32 -19.30 -23.36
N ASP A 36 -15.20 -18.94 -22.74
CA ASP A 36 -13.78 -18.91 -23.14
C ASP A 36 -12.95 -19.01 -21.84
N GLY A 37 -11.81 -19.70 -21.82
CA GLY A 37 -10.64 -19.49 -20.92
C GLY A 37 -10.79 -19.11 -19.44
N ASN A 38 -11.96 -19.28 -18.81
CA ASN A 38 -12.29 -18.61 -17.56
C ASN A 38 -12.01 -19.51 -16.36
N ASN A 39 -11.17 -18.97 -15.47
CA ASN A 39 -10.64 -19.58 -14.26
C ASN A 39 -11.75 -20.28 -13.44
N ILE A 40 -11.59 -21.57 -13.15
CA ILE A 40 -12.58 -22.43 -12.48
C ILE A 40 -13.09 -21.80 -11.16
N LEU A 41 -12.22 -21.02 -10.51
CA LEU A 41 -12.55 -20.24 -9.32
C LEU A 41 -13.65 -19.19 -9.54
N SER A 42 -13.68 -18.48 -10.68
CA SER A 42 -14.72 -17.48 -10.93
C SER A 42 -16.08 -18.14 -11.16
N LEU A 43 -16.11 -19.28 -11.85
CA LEU A 43 -17.31 -20.08 -12.06
C LEU A 43 -17.87 -20.61 -10.72
N TYR A 44 -16.99 -21.06 -9.82
CA TYR A 44 -17.37 -21.52 -8.49
C TYR A 44 -17.96 -20.39 -7.64
N LEU A 45 -17.31 -19.22 -7.60
CA LEU A 45 -17.81 -18.07 -6.85
C LEU A 45 -19.16 -17.55 -7.39
N GLN A 46 -19.35 -17.60 -8.71
CA GLN A 46 -20.62 -17.21 -9.34
C GLN A 46 -21.74 -18.20 -9.03
N ASN A 47 -21.43 -19.50 -8.94
CA ASN A 47 -22.41 -20.50 -8.50
C ASN A 47 -22.77 -20.30 -7.03
N LEU A 48 -21.82 -20.03 -6.15
CA LEU A 48 -22.08 -19.71 -4.74
C LEU A 48 -22.97 -18.49 -4.57
N SER A 49 -22.72 -17.41 -5.33
CA SER A 49 -23.53 -16.19 -5.23
C SER A 49 -24.96 -16.40 -5.73
N ASN A 50 -25.14 -17.20 -6.79
CA ASN A 50 -26.45 -17.57 -7.30
C ASN A 50 -27.23 -18.50 -6.36
N ILE A 51 -26.55 -19.42 -5.67
CA ILE A 51 -27.15 -20.29 -4.64
C ILE A 51 -27.62 -19.47 -3.43
N ASN A 52 -26.89 -18.41 -3.06
CA ASN A 52 -27.24 -17.56 -1.92
C ASN A 52 -28.20 -16.42 -2.27
N LYS A 53 -28.48 -16.19 -3.57
CA LYS A 53 -29.41 -15.17 -4.07
C LYS A 53 -30.84 -15.28 -3.52
N PRO A 54 -31.44 -16.46 -3.25
CA PRO A 54 -32.75 -16.57 -2.64
C PRO A 54 -32.76 -16.35 -1.12
N ALA A 55 -31.61 -16.24 -0.45
CA ALA A 55 -31.52 -15.99 1.00
C ALA A 55 -31.51 -14.50 1.36
N VAL A 56 -31.47 -13.60 0.37
CA VAL A 56 -31.54 -12.15 0.58
C VAL A 56 -32.88 -11.66 0.06
N ASN A 57 -33.91 -11.74 0.92
CA ASN A 57 -35.20 -11.11 0.69
C ASN A 57 -35.01 -9.59 0.66
N SER A 58 -34.72 -9.07 -0.53
CA SER A 58 -34.88 -7.66 -0.84
C SER A 58 -36.37 -7.44 -1.01
N ASN A 59 -37.09 -7.10 0.07
CA ASN A 59 -38.17 -6.10 0.09
C ASN A 59 -38.92 -6.08 1.44
N THR A 60 -38.81 -4.91 2.09
CA THR A 60 -39.70 -4.28 3.09
C THR A 60 -39.78 -4.86 4.52
N VAL A 61 -39.28 -4.10 5.52
CA VAL A 61 -40.05 -3.12 6.33
C VAL A 61 -39.08 -2.23 7.13
N ASN A 62 -39.34 -0.93 7.07
CA ASN A 62 -38.73 0.13 7.90
C ASN A 62 -39.03 -0.06 9.38
N THR A 63 -38.01 0.03 10.24
CA THR A 63 -38.13 0.69 11.55
C THR A 63 -36.78 1.23 12.03
N GLN A 64 -36.79 2.55 12.20
CA GLN A 64 -36.05 3.35 13.19
C GLN A 64 -34.60 3.75 12.88
N ALA A 65 -34.40 5.06 12.99
CA ALA A 65 -33.20 5.82 12.68
C ALA A 65 -31.97 5.30 13.42
N ALA A 66 -31.14 4.54 12.72
CA ALA A 66 -29.71 4.53 12.97
C ALA A 66 -29.13 5.72 12.21
N ALA A 67 -28.38 6.57 12.92
CA ALA A 67 -27.70 7.73 12.37
C ALA A 67 -27.07 7.37 11.01
N GLN A 68 -27.27 8.23 10.01
CA GLN A 68 -26.49 8.18 8.78
C GLN A 68 -25.03 8.31 9.20
N THR A 69 -24.34 7.18 9.37
CA THR A 69 -22.89 7.19 9.39
C THR A 69 -22.52 7.68 8.01
N GLU A 70 -21.99 8.90 7.96
CA GLU A 70 -21.45 9.48 6.75
C GLU A 70 -20.63 8.39 6.06
N LYS A 71 -20.90 8.16 4.78
CA LYS A 71 -20.00 7.36 3.96
C LYS A 71 -18.62 7.95 4.20
N VAL A 72 -17.71 7.14 4.75
CA VAL A 72 -16.29 7.49 4.84
C VAL A 72 -15.92 7.99 3.47
N SER A 73 -15.60 9.28 3.44
CA SER A 73 -15.35 10.09 2.28
C SER A 73 -14.49 9.30 1.31
N ASP A 74 -14.93 9.23 0.06
CA ASP A 74 -14.16 8.68 -1.05
C ASP A 74 -12.71 9.13 -0.88
N THR A 75 -11.84 8.19 -0.51
CA THR A 75 -10.40 8.46 -0.44
C THR A 75 -10.04 8.97 -1.82
N ALA A 76 -9.53 10.21 -1.89
CA ALA A 76 -9.22 10.87 -3.14
C ALA A 76 -8.53 9.87 -4.08
N PRO A 77 -8.94 9.78 -5.36
CA PRO A 77 -8.41 8.76 -6.26
C PRO A 77 -6.89 8.89 -6.26
N VAL A 78 -6.22 7.80 -5.87
CA VAL A 78 -4.75 7.72 -5.86
C VAL A 78 -4.31 8.05 -7.27
N LYS A 79 -3.80 9.27 -7.48
CA LYS A 79 -3.32 9.71 -8.77
C LYS A 79 -2.16 8.81 -9.11
N HIS A 80 -2.37 7.88 -10.05
CA HIS A 80 -1.30 7.03 -10.54
C HIS A 80 -0.34 7.90 -11.36
N ILE A 81 0.66 8.46 -10.68
CA ILE A 81 1.71 9.25 -11.32
C ILE A 81 2.72 8.24 -11.87
N VAL A 82 2.76 8.11 -13.20
CA VAL A 82 3.83 7.37 -13.87
C VAL A 82 5.09 8.23 -13.80
N TYR A 83 5.95 7.96 -12.81
CA TYR A 83 7.24 8.63 -12.68
C TYR A 83 8.19 8.22 -13.82
N ARG A 84 8.87 9.20 -14.42
CA ARG A 84 10.00 8.99 -15.32
C ARG A 84 11.12 9.93 -14.92
N ASN A 85 12.32 9.38 -14.75
CA ASN A 85 13.50 10.21 -14.50
C ASN A 85 13.90 10.94 -15.78
N ASN A 86 13.68 12.25 -15.82
CA ASN A 86 14.02 13.16 -16.91
C ASN A 86 15.04 14.24 -16.50
N LEU A 87 15.71 14.09 -15.36
CA LEU A 87 16.63 15.10 -14.79
C LEU A 87 17.74 15.49 -15.78
N ARG A 88 18.31 14.51 -16.50
CA ARG A 88 19.36 14.77 -17.51
C ARG A 88 18.90 15.77 -18.57
N SER A 89 17.71 15.57 -19.12
CA SER A 89 17.15 16.45 -20.15
C SER A 89 16.82 17.82 -19.58
N MET A 90 16.27 17.87 -18.36
CA MET A 90 15.97 19.13 -17.67
C MET A 90 17.24 19.98 -17.45
N VAL A 91 18.36 19.34 -17.06
CA VAL A 91 19.64 20.05 -16.92
C VAL A 91 20.16 20.54 -18.27
N GLN A 92 20.07 19.73 -19.32
CA GLN A 92 20.52 20.11 -20.68
C GLN A 92 19.70 21.27 -21.27
N ASN A 93 18.41 21.34 -20.95
CA ASN A 93 17.49 22.36 -21.42
C ASN A 93 17.41 23.59 -20.49
N ASN A 94 18.20 23.64 -19.40
CA ASN A 94 18.12 24.67 -18.35
C ASN A 94 16.73 24.78 -17.68
N GLU A 95 16.01 23.68 -17.58
CA GLU A 95 14.68 23.59 -16.95
C GLU A 95 14.76 23.11 -15.50
N ALA A 96 15.92 22.62 -15.04
CA ALA A 96 16.10 22.12 -13.67
C ALA A 96 16.25 23.27 -12.66
N ILE A 97 15.31 23.37 -11.73
CA ILE A 97 15.35 24.28 -10.58
C ILE A 97 15.51 23.42 -9.33
N ILE A 98 16.74 23.38 -8.82
CA ILE A 98 17.19 22.41 -7.82
C ILE A 98 17.19 23.06 -6.43
N LEU A 99 16.51 22.43 -5.47
CA LEU A 99 16.59 22.78 -4.05
C LEU A 99 17.49 21.80 -3.31
N ALA A 100 18.53 22.31 -2.66
CA ALA A 100 19.33 21.51 -1.74
C ALA A 100 18.64 21.43 -0.38
N ILE A 101 18.38 20.21 0.10
CA ILE A 101 17.73 19.96 1.39
C ILE A 101 18.60 19.09 2.30
N LEU A 102 18.49 19.36 3.60
CA LEU A 102 19.04 18.54 4.66
C LEU A 102 17.88 17.82 5.36
N PRO A 103 17.66 16.51 5.12
CA PRO A 103 16.47 15.82 5.63
C PRO A 103 16.25 15.97 7.14
N ARG A 104 17.33 15.94 7.96
CA ARG A 104 17.25 16.08 9.42
C ARG A 104 16.68 17.41 9.92
N SER A 105 16.73 18.48 9.12
CA SER A 105 16.19 19.80 9.47
C SER A 105 15.02 20.23 8.59
N PHE A 106 14.75 19.51 7.49
CA PHE A 106 13.83 19.97 6.46
C PHE A 106 12.40 20.11 6.96
N ASN A 107 11.85 19.15 7.71
CA ASN A 107 10.56 19.32 8.39
C ASN A 107 10.68 19.07 9.90
N ALA A 108 11.77 19.58 10.50
CA ALA A 108 11.92 19.54 11.95
C ALA A 108 11.02 20.59 12.61
N LYS A 109 10.47 20.27 13.78
CA LYS A 109 9.54 21.16 14.51
C LYS A 109 10.14 21.53 15.86
N ASP A 110 10.48 22.81 15.99
CA ASP A 110 10.79 23.44 17.27
C ASP A 110 9.47 23.68 18.01
N THR A 111 9.30 22.99 19.14
CA THR A 111 8.10 23.03 19.99
C THR A 111 8.28 23.92 21.21
N ASN A 112 9.52 24.15 21.63
CA ASN A 112 9.85 24.95 22.81
C ASN A 112 10.22 26.41 22.46
N ASN A 113 10.32 26.73 21.17
CA ASN A 113 10.69 28.03 20.58
C ASN A 113 12.06 28.54 21.03
N ASN A 114 13.02 27.64 21.23
CA ASN A 114 14.38 28.01 21.62
C ASN A 114 15.34 28.16 20.42
N GLU A 115 14.83 28.04 19.19
CA GLU A 115 15.55 28.16 17.90
C GLU A 115 16.48 26.97 17.58
N TYR A 116 16.49 25.91 18.38
CA TYR A 116 17.26 24.70 18.17
C TYR A 116 16.37 23.47 18.24
N ILE A 117 16.67 22.47 17.42
CA ILE A 117 15.99 21.17 17.52
C ILE A 117 16.72 20.33 18.57
N ASP A 118 16.09 20.16 19.74
CA ASP A 118 16.64 19.35 20.81
C ASP A 118 16.14 17.89 20.78
N GLY A 119 16.70 17.05 21.66
CA GLY A 119 16.45 15.61 21.66
C GLY A 119 15.02 15.20 22.00
N ASN A 120 14.22 16.10 22.56
CA ASN A 120 12.80 15.85 22.87
C ASN A 120 11.87 16.33 21.75
N GLU A 121 12.40 17.02 20.75
CA GLU A 121 11.64 17.62 19.66
C GLU A 121 11.61 16.74 18.41
N GLN A 122 10.72 17.09 17.48
CA GLN A 122 10.57 16.31 16.26
C GLN A 122 11.68 16.67 15.26
N CYS A 123 12.67 15.80 15.12
CA CYS A 123 13.65 15.85 14.04
C CYS A 123 13.00 15.63 12.66
N GLY A 124 13.66 16.10 11.61
CA GLY A 124 13.27 15.78 10.23
C GLY A 124 13.50 14.31 9.88
N THR A 125 12.49 13.67 9.30
CA THR A 125 12.48 12.28 8.82
C THR A 125 12.05 12.23 7.35
N PHE A 126 12.24 11.11 6.67
CA PHE A 126 11.75 10.97 5.29
C PHE A 126 10.24 11.15 5.20
N LEU A 127 9.48 10.61 6.16
CA LEU A 127 8.02 10.66 6.11
C LEU A 127 7.47 12.05 6.43
N ASN A 128 8.03 12.75 7.43
CA ASN A 128 7.56 14.10 7.70
C ASN A 128 7.95 15.07 6.58
N ALA A 129 9.07 14.83 5.87
CA ALA A 129 9.49 15.67 4.76
C ALA A 129 8.47 15.69 3.61
N ILE A 130 7.65 14.63 3.45
CA ILE A 130 6.60 14.55 2.42
C ILE A 130 5.58 15.68 2.58
N GLU A 131 5.25 16.07 3.82
CA GLU A 131 4.27 17.13 4.10
C GLU A 131 4.67 18.49 3.49
N ARG A 132 5.97 18.74 3.31
CA ARG A 132 6.50 19.99 2.75
C ARG A 132 6.71 19.95 1.24
N LEU A 133 6.50 18.82 0.57
CA LEU A 133 6.77 18.71 -0.87
C LEU A 133 5.79 19.55 -1.71
N ASP A 134 4.54 19.70 -1.26
CA ASP A 134 3.55 20.55 -1.95
C ASP A 134 3.93 22.04 -1.88
N GLU A 135 4.50 22.48 -0.75
CA GLU A 135 5.06 23.83 -0.58
C GLU A 135 6.24 24.04 -1.54
N VAL A 136 7.22 23.15 -1.53
CA VAL A 136 8.40 23.24 -2.40
C VAL A 136 8.03 23.26 -3.88
N LYS A 137 7.04 22.48 -4.27
CA LYS A 137 6.53 22.48 -5.64
C LYS A 137 5.84 23.79 -6.00
N LYS A 138 5.09 24.38 -5.06
CA LYS A 138 4.44 25.70 -5.26
C LYS A 138 5.47 26.82 -5.43
N ASP A 139 6.61 26.72 -4.75
CA ASP A 139 7.72 27.66 -4.89
C ASP A 139 8.47 27.52 -6.24
N GLY A 140 8.16 26.49 -7.03
CA GLY A 140 8.66 26.31 -8.39
C GLY A 140 9.88 25.38 -8.51
N PHE A 141 10.33 24.76 -7.42
CA PHE A 141 11.38 23.75 -7.48
C PHE A 141 10.85 22.45 -8.08
N ASN A 142 11.66 21.81 -8.91
CA ASN A 142 11.29 20.58 -9.61
C ASN A 142 12.29 19.43 -9.42
N ALA A 143 13.40 19.69 -8.73
CA ALA A 143 14.41 18.69 -8.38
C ALA A 143 14.93 18.95 -6.97
N LEU A 144 15.17 17.88 -6.22
CA LEU A 144 15.75 17.93 -4.88
C LEU A 144 17.17 17.36 -4.89
N HIS A 145 18.10 18.11 -4.31
CA HIS A 145 19.42 17.63 -3.97
C HIS A 145 19.48 17.33 -2.48
N LEU A 146 19.57 16.04 -2.12
CA LEU A 146 19.67 15.63 -0.73
C LEU A 146 21.14 15.66 -0.29
N LEU A 147 21.39 16.31 0.85
CA LEU A 147 22.64 16.12 1.58
C LEU A 147 22.77 14.66 2.06
N PRO A 148 23.99 14.19 2.38
CA PRO A 148 24.21 12.79 2.73
C PRO A 148 23.27 12.30 3.84
N ILE A 149 22.68 11.13 3.60
CA ILE A 149 21.65 10.50 4.47
C ILE A 149 22.22 9.41 5.38
N HIS A 150 23.53 9.26 5.38
CA HIS A 150 24.25 8.24 6.13
C HIS A 150 24.44 8.67 7.59
N PRO A 151 24.54 7.71 8.53
CA PRO A 151 24.78 8.04 9.93
C PRO A 151 26.10 8.82 10.07
N PRO A 152 26.10 10.01 10.69
CA PRO A 152 27.30 10.80 10.84
C PRO A 152 28.24 10.24 11.92
N GLY A 153 29.54 10.38 11.69
CA GLY A 153 30.59 10.11 12.66
C GLY A 153 30.54 11.09 13.83
N LYS A 154 30.70 10.57 15.05
CA LYS A 154 30.63 11.35 16.30
C LYS A 154 31.99 11.64 16.93
N VAL A 155 33.05 10.97 16.48
CA VAL A 155 34.40 11.16 17.02
C VAL A 155 34.94 12.52 16.59
N LYS A 156 35.22 13.40 17.56
CA LYS A 156 35.69 14.78 17.32
C LYS A 156 34.74 15.61 16.42
N ALA A 157 33.45 15.31 16.44
CA ALA A 157 32.45 16.11 15.74
C ALA A 157 32.30 17.49 16.39
N MET A 158 31.99 18.50 15.57
CA MET A 158 31.53 19.78 16.07
C MET A 158 30.03 19.68 16.37
N GLY A 159 29.64 19.94 17.63
CA GLY A 159 28.26 19.78 18.10
C GLY A 159 27.86 18.32 18.37
N THR A 160 26.59 18.12 18.72
CA THR A 160 26.04 16.81 19.12
C THR A 160 25.59 15.96 17.94
N ALA A 161 25.15 16.59 16.85
CA ALA A 161 24.59 15.92 15.68
C ALA A 161 25.65 15.42 14.67
N GLY A 162 26.87 15.97 14.71
CA GLY A 162 27.93 15.65 13.74
C GLY A 162 27.69 16.21 12.33
N SER A 163 28.71 16.05 11.49
CA SER A 163 28.69 16.49 10.09
C SER A 163 28.12 15.41 9.18
N VAL A 164 27.15 15.76 8.33
CA VAL A 164 26.62 14.83 7.32
C VAL A 164 27.66 14.42 6.27
N TYR A 165 28.72 15.19 6.09
CA TYR A 165 29.81 14.86 5.18
C TYR A 165 30.88 13.95 5.80
N SER A 166 30.69 13.49 7.04
CA SER A 166 31.58 12.54 7.71
C SER A 166 30.78 11.28 8.05
N PRO A 167 30.45 10.42 7.08
CA PRO A 167 29.67 9.21 7.33
C PRO A 167 30.47 8.22 8.18
N LEU A 168 29.82 7.66 9.19
CA LEU A 168 30.32 6.52 9.96
C LEU A 168 30.24 5.22 9.14
N ASP A 169 29.13 5.07 8.41
CA ASP A 169 28.84 3.92 7.55
C ASP A 169 28.16 4.43 6.27
N LEU A 170 28.69 4.04 5.10
CA LEU A 170 28.18 4.46 3.79
C LEU A 170 27.04 3.57 3.25
N LEU A 171 26.78 2.43 3.87
CA LEU A 171 25.76 1.47 3.41
C LEU A 171 24.43 1.63 4.14
N GLU A 172 24.48 2.22 5.33
CA GLU A 172 23.33 2.42 6.19
C GLU A 172 22.72 3.81 6.02
N ILE A 173 21.40 3.88 6.25
CA ILE A 173 20.65 5.13 6.35
C ILE A 173 20.69 5.56 7.82
N ASP A 174 20.87 6.86 8.08
CA ASP A 174 20.87 7.40 9.44
C ASP A 174 19.54 7.07 10.14
N PRO A 175 19.56 6.34 11.28
CA PRO A 175 18.37 6.04 12.06
C PRO A 175 17.60 7.28 12.53
N MET A 176 18.22 8.46 12.60
CA MET A 176 17.53 9.71 12.94
C MET A 176 16.59 10.19 11.83
N LEU A 177 16.80 9.78 10.57
CA LEU A 177 15.96 10.15 9.43
C LEU A 177 14.74 9.23 9.26
N VAL A 178 14.61 8.22 10.11
CA VAL A 178 13.57 7.19 10.05
C VAL A 178 12.54 7.49 11.12
N ASP A 179 11.26 7.46 10.74
CA ASP A 179 10.17 7.54 11.71
C ASP A 179 10.09 6.21 12.49
N LYS A 180 10.24 6.31 13.81
CA LYS A 180 10.22 5.16 14.73
C LYS A 180 8.81 4.59 14.94
N ASN A 181 7.77 5.35 14.62
CA ASN A 181 6.39 4.91 14.76
C ASN A 181 5.89 4.13 13.55
N ASP A 182 6.64 4.13 12.45
CA ASP A 182 6.28 3.47 11.21
C ASP A 182 6.96 2.09 11.11
N PRO A 183 6.22 1.02 10.74
CA PRO A 183 6.75 -0.34 10.69
C PRO A 183 7.68 -0.61 9.49
N ARG A 184 7.75 0.30 8.50
CA ARG A 184 8.56 0.15 7.30
C ARG A 184 10.05 0.27 7.61
N SER A 185 10.86 -0.42 6.82
CA SER A 185 12.31 -0.29 6.87
C SER A 185 12.79 1.11 6.46
N PRO A 186 14.00 1.53 6.87
CA PRO A 186 14.58 2.83 6.48
C PRO A 186 14.56 3.07 4.96
N LYS A 187 14.84 2.01 4.16
CA LYS A 187 14.85 2.07 2.69
C LYS A 187 13.45 2.25 2.12
N GLU A 188 12.44 1.64 2.71
CA GLU A 188 11.04 1.79 2.29
C GLU A 188 10.49 3.16 2.63
N GLN A 189 10.85 3.73 3.79
CA GLN A 189 10.51 5.11 4.12
C GLN A 189 11.20 6.09 3.18
N CYS A 190 12.48 5.90 2.87
CA CYS A 190 13.20 6.69 1.87
C CYS A 190 12.62 6.55 0.45
N LYS A 191 12.01 5.41 0.11
CA LYS A 191 11.33 5.20 -1.18
C LYS A 191 9.93 5.85 -1.21
N ALA A 192 9.29 5.99 -0.06
CA ALA A 192 8.00 6.64 0.05
C ALA A 192 8.12 8.17 -0.05
N PHE A 193 9.23 8.72 0.44
CA PHE A 193 9.68 10.07 0.16
C PHE A 193 10.09 10.22 -1.32
#